data_AF-A0A8I1GU41-F1
#
_entry.id   AF-A0A8I1GU41-F1
#
_cell.length_a   1.000
_cell.length_b   1.000
_cell.length_c   1.000
_cell.angle_alpha   90.00
_cell.angle_beta   90.00
_cell.angle_gamma   90.00
#
_symmetry.space_group_name_H-M   'P 1'
#
loop_
_entity.id
_entity.type
_entity.pdbx_description
1 polymer ?
#
loop_
_entity_poly.entity_id
_entity_poly.type
_entity_poly.pdbx_seq_one_letter_code
_entity_poly.pdbx_strand_id
1 'polypeptide(L)'
;MRKVSCDIVKDLLPLYYDDVCSGESKKMVEEHLLECDSCKNELNRIQDEIIIPKVEIKKNKEDVNVIKNISSFWKRSKVKAFIKGIIITVISFSIILVGYVGLFNWNIVSVPTNMVEVSDISELKDGRIAYHIKIKDGYALNRIKFNMDKNGNFYLMPLRPIIKKDAQSPNGLANMYDFFDIKGQEMNQDGSEIKALYLGTPKDNILIWKKGMDLPKAGEEIEKMFDLE
;
A
#
# COMPACT_ATOMS: atom_id res chain seq x y z
N MET A 1 -83.90 -24.98 -23.29
CA MET A 1 -82.55 -24.77 -22.71
C MET A 1 -82.63 -25.03 -21.21
N ARG A 2 -81.68 -25.79 -20.65
CA ARG A 2 -81.65 -26.08 -19.21
C ARG A 2 -81.33 -24.78 -18.48
N LYS A 3 -82.24 -24.28 -17.65
CA LYS A 3 -81.93 -23.17 -16.74
C LYS A 3 -80.90 -23.69 -15.72
N VAL A 4 -79.72 -23.10 -15.69
CA VAL A 4 -78.69 -23.43 -14.70
C VAL A 4 -79.20 -22.99 -13.32
N SER A 5 -79.01 -23.83 -12.31
CA SER A 5 -79.43 -23.52 -10.94
C SER A 5 -78.64 -22.36 -10.36
N CYS A 6 -79.29 -21.52 -9.57
CA CYS A 6 -78.65 -20.41 -8.87
C CYS A 6 -77.47 -20.86 -8.00
N ASP A 7 -77.53 -22.06 -7.41
CA ASP A 7 -76.48 -22.57 -6.51
C ASP A 7 -75.16 -22.79 -7.27
N ILE A 8 -75.21 -23.46 -8.43
CA ILE A 8 -74.05 -23.60 -9.32
C ILE A 8 -73.49 -22.24 -9.73
N VAL A 9 -74.35 -21.26 -10.01
CA VAL A 9 -73.88 -19.93 -10.40
C VAL A 9 -73.21 -19.23 -9.23
N LYS A 10 -73.79 -19.30 -8.03
CA LYS A 10 -73.20 -18.73 -6.80
C LYS A 10 -71.85 -19.34 -6.46
N ASP A 11 -71.69 -20.65 -6.61
CA ASP A 11 -70.41 -21.34 -6.41
C ASP A 11 -69.33 -20.84 -7.40
N LEU A 12 -69.76 -20.44 -8.61
CA LEU A 12 -68.88 -19.92 -9.65
C LEU A 12 -68.63 -18.41 -9.57
N LEU A 13 -69.42 -17.64 -8.80
CA LEU A 13 -69.29 -16.17 -8.75
C LEU A 13 -67.91 -15.68 -8.30
N PRO A 14 -67.23 -16.26 -7.29
CA PRO A 14 -65.88 -15.83 -6.92
C PRO A 14 -64.87 -16.07 -8.05
N LEU A 15 -64.95 -17.24 -8.72
CA LEU A 15 -64.09 -17.58 -9.84
C LEU A 15 -64.37 -16.72 -11.08
N TYR A 16 -65.63 -16.34 -11.29
CA TYR A 16 -66.05 -15.41 -12.32
C TYR A 16 -65.52 -13.99 -12.04
N TYR A 17 -65.58 -13.54 -10.80
CA TYR A 17 -65.05 -12.24 -10.36
C TYR A 17 -63.52 -12.15 -10.54
N ASP A 18 -62.79 -13.21 -10.19
CA ASP A 18 -61.33 -13.30 -10.36
C ASP A 18 -60.90 -13.55 -11.83
N ASP A 19 -61.86 -13.63 -12.78
CA ASP A 19 -61.66 -13.90 -14.21
C ASP A 19 -60.88 -15.19 -14.53
N VAL A 20 -61.02 -16.22 -13.69
CA VAL A 20 -60.34 -17.52 -13.84
C VAL A 20 -61.25 -18.64 -14.37
N CYS A 21 -62.52 -18.35 -14.61
CA CYS A 21 -63.46 -19.27 -15.24
C CYS A 21 -63.07 -19.59 -16.70
N SER A 22 -63.34 -20.81 -17.14
CA SER A 22 -63.27 -21.14 -18.58
C SER A 22 -64.31 -20.32 -19.37
N GLY A 23 -64.03 -20.02 -20.64
CA GLY A 23 -64.93 -19.18 -21.46
C GLY A 23 -66.37 -19.71 -21.56
N GLU A 24 -66.55 -21.03 -21.55
CA GLU A 24 -67.88 -21.66 -21.52
C GLU A 24 -68.61 -21.42 -20.19
N SER A 25 -67.91 -21.57 -19.07
CA SER A 25 -68.47 -21.31 -17.74
C SER A 25 -68.78 -19.83 -17.53
N LYS A 26 -67.92 -18.95 -18.06
CA LYS A 26 -68.10 -17.50 -18.02
C LYS A 26 -69.38 -17.05 -18.73
N LYS A 27 -69.57 -17.53 -19.97
CA LYS A 27 -70.76 -17.23 -20.77
C LYS A 27 -72.04 -17.75 -20.09
N MET A 28 -71.97 -18.93 -19.49
CA MET A 28 -73.08 -19.51 -18.74
C MET A 28 -73.49 -18.67 -17.52
N VAL A 29 -72.52 -18.16 -16.76
CA VAL A 29 -72.77 -17.26 -15.62
C VAL A 29 -73.36 -15.93 -16.11
N GLU A 30 -72.83 -15.34 -17.19
CA GLU A 30 -73.34 -14.09 -17.77
C GLU A 30 -74.80 -14.19 -18.23
N GLU A 31 -75.14 -15.27 -18.96
CA GLU A 31 -76.52 -15.53 -19.39
C GLU A 31 -77.48 -15.66 -18.19
N HIS A 32 -77.04 -16.30 -17.10
CA HIS A 32 -77.86 -16.42 -15.89
C HIS A 32 -78.01 -15.10 -15.14
N LEU A 33 -76.96 -14.29 -15.08
CA LEU A 33 -76.99 -12.98 -14.41
C LEU A 33 -77.96 -12.01 -15.09
N LEU A 34 -78.16 -12.10 -16.41
CA LEU A 34 -79.15 -11.29 -17.12
C LEU A 34 -80.57 -11.48 -16.57
N GLU A 35 -80.93 -12.71 -16.21
CA GLU A 35 -82.29 -13.09 -15.80
C GLU A 35 -82.49 -13.24 -14.28
N CYS A 36 -81.42 -13.27 -13.47
CA CYS A 36 -81.50 -13.53 -12.02
C CYS A 36 -80.92 -12.39 -11.16
N ASP A 37 -81.81 -11.63 -10.51
CA ASP A 37 -81.41 -10.53 -9.62
C ASP A 37 -80.77 -11.01 -8.31
N SER A 38 -81.10 -12.22 -7.84
CA SER A 38 -80.46 -12.79 -6.64
C SER A 38 -78.97 -13.05 -6.86
N CYS A 39 -78.58 -13.56 -8.03
CA CYS A 39 -77.18 -13.84 -8.35
C CYS A 39 -76.41 -12.55 -8.67
N LYS A 40 -77.07 -11.54 -9.27
CA LYS A 40 -76.49 -10.20 -9.43
C LYS A 40 -76.15 -9.54 -8.08
N ASN A 41 -77.07 -9.63 -7.11
CA ASN A 41 -76.85 -9.06 -5.78
C ASN A 41 -75.71 -9.76 -5.03
N GLU A 42 -75.56 -11.08 -5.20
CA GLU A 42 -74.46 -11.82 -4.59
C GLU A 42 -73.11 -11.45 -5.24
N LEU A 43 -73.08 -11.26 -6.56
CA LEU A 43 -71.88 -10.78 -7.26
C LEU A 43 -71.45 -9.38 -6.77
N ASN A 44 -72.41 -8.48 -6.57
CA ASN A 44 -72.14 -7.15 -6.00
C ASN A 44 -71.58 -7.25 -4.56
N ARG A 45 -72.12 -8.15 -3.74
CA ARG A 45 -71.58 -8.41 -2.39
C ARG A 45 -70.13 -8.90 -2.42
N ILE A 46 -69.79 -9.82 -3.33
CA ILE A 46 -68.41 -10.30 -3.50
C ILE A 46 -67.48 -9.14 -3.91
N GLN A 47 -67.94 -8.25 -4.78
CA GLN A 47 -67.19 -7.07 -5.19
C GLN A 47 -66.98 -6.06 -4.05
N ASP A 48 -67.95 -5.92 -3.16
CA ASP A 48 -67.87 -5.03 -1.98
C ASP A 48 -67.04 -5.63 -0.83
N GLU A 49 -67.10 -6.95 -0.61
CA GLU A 49 -66.36 -7.66 0.45
C GLU A 49 -64.84 -7.72 0.17
N ILE A 50 -64.39 -7.57 -1.09
CA ILE A 50 -62.96 -7.56 -1.50
C ILE A 50 -62.42 -6.14 -1.70
N ILE A 51 -63.04 -5.11 -1.12
CA ILE A 51 -62.40 -3.78 -1.06
C ILE A 51 -61.40 -3.78 0.10
N ILE A 52 -60.15 -4.20 -0.18
CA ILE A 52 -59.05 -3.91 0.74
C ILE A 52 -58.98 -2.38 0.88
N PRO A 53 -59.21 -1.80 2.07
CA PRO A 53 -59.25 -0.37 2.22
C PRO A 53 -57.96 0.25 1.68
N LYS A 54 -58.05 1.28 0.82
CA LYS A 54 -56.87 2.02 0.31
C LYS A 54 -55.92 2.48 1.44
N VAL A 55 -56.46 2.59 2.66
CA VAL A 55 -55.73 2.86 3.91
C VAL A 55 -54.74 1.75 4.25
N GLU A 56 -55.11 0.47 4.14
CA GLU A 56 -54.21 -0.66 4.42
C GLU A 56 -53.11 -0.81 3.36
N ILE A 57 -53.42 -0.57 2.08
CA ILE A 57 -52.43 -0.57 0.99
C ILE A 57 -51.39 0.56 1.19
N LYS A 58 -51.83 1.76 1.62
CA LYS A 58 -50.91 2.86 1.95
C LYS A 58 -50.04 2.53 3.15
N LYS A 59 -50.63 1.98 4.22
CA LYS A 59 -49.91 1.57 5.43
C LYS A 59 -48.83 0.52 5.13
N ASN A 60 -49.17 -0.52 4.36
CA ASN A 60 -48.21 -1.54 3.93
C ASN A 60 -47.07 -0.98 3.05
N LYS A 61 -47.35 0.00 2.18
CA LYS A 61 -46.30 0.69 1.39
C LYS A 61 -45.40 1.57 2.26
N GLU A 62 -45.95 2.25 3.26
CA GLU A 62 -45.19 3.02 4.24
C GLU A 62 -44.28 2.11 5.07
N ASP A 63 -44.79 0.97 5.54
CA ASP A 63 -44.02 -0.03 6.29
C ASP A 63 -42.86 -0.61 5.46
N VAL A 64 -43.09 -0.92 4.18
CA VAL A 64 -42.03 -1.39 3.26
C VAL A 64 -40.98 -0.30 3.02
N ASN A 65 -41.38 0.97 2.88
CA ASN A 65 -40.44 2.09 2.71
C ASN A 65 -39.61 2.33 3.98
N VAL A 66 -40.20 2.18 5.17
CA VAL A 66 -39.51 2.28 6.46
C VAL A 66 -38.45 1.18 6.60
N ILE A 67 -38.80 -0.07 6.30
CA ILE A 67 -37.86 -1.21 6.32
C ILE A 67 -36.72 -1.00 5.29
N LYS A 68 -37.05 -0.52 4.09
CA LYS A 68 -36.06 -0.20 3.06
C LYS A 68 -35.11 0.91 3.50
N ASN A 69 -35.62 1.93 4.19
CA ASN A 69 -34.80 3.01 4.75
C ASN A 69 -33.87 2.51 5.85
N ILE A 70 -34.36 1.69 6.80
CA ILE A 70 -33.54 1.11 7.87
C ILE A 70 -32.42 0.23 7.29
N SER A 71 -32.74 -0.65 6.34
CA SER A 71 -31.75 -1.52 5.71
C SER A 71 -30.70 -0.72 4.92
N SER A 72 -31.10 0.36 4.25
CA SER A 72 -30.17 1.27 3.55
C SER A 72 -29.24 2.01 4.52
N PHE A 73 -29.75 2.43 5.67
CA PHE A 73 -28.97 3.08 6.73
C PHE A 73 -27.95 2.11 7.33
N TRP A 74 -28.36 0.87 7.62
CA TRP A 74 -27.46 -0.18 8.10
C TRP A 74 -26.37 -0.51 7.08
N LYS A 75 -26.69 -0.62 5.79
CA LYS A 75 -25.69 -0.81 4.72
C LYS A 75 -24.71 0.36 4.68
N ARG A 76 -25.19 1.60 4.72
CA ARG A 76 -24.34 2.81 4.75
C ARG A 76 -23.45 2.86 5.99
N SER A 77 -23.99 2.48 7.16
CA SER A 77 -23.24 2.43 8.42
C SER A 77 -22.12 1.38 8.37
N LYS A 78 -22.42 0.17 7.85
CA LYS A 78 -21.43 -0.89 7.64
C LYS A 78 -20.33 -0.47 6.67
N VAL A 79 -20.68 0.18 5.56
CA VAL A 79 -19.69 0.72 4.60
C VAL A 79 -18.80 1.77 5.25
N LYS A 80 -19.37 2.69 6.05
CA LYS A 80 -18.57 3.68 6.80
C LYS A 80 -17.62 3.02 7.79
N ALA A 81 -18.06 1.99 8.52
CA ALA A 81 -17.21 1.24 9.44
C ALA A 81 -16.08 0.51 8.69
N PHE A 82 -16.39 -0.09 7.54
CA PHE A 82 -15.41 -0.75 6.68
C PHE A 82 -14.35 0.21 6.15
N ILE A 83 -14.76 1.39 5.66
CA ILE A 83 -13.82 2.44 5.20
C ILE A 83 -12.91 2.90 6.33
N LYS A 84 -13.46 3.12 7.54
CA LYS A 84 -12.63 3.45 8.72
C LYS A 84 -11.61 2.34 9.02
N GLY A 85 -12.02 1.08 8.93
CA GLY A 85 -11.12 -0.07 9.09
C GLY A 85 -9.97 -0.05 8.07
N ILE A 86 -10.27 0.19 6.78
CA ILE A 86 -9.25 0.32 5.73
C ILE A 86 -8.27 1.44 6.07
N ILE A 87 -8.76 2.62 6.46
CA ILE A 87 -7.90 3.76 6.79
C ILE A 87 -6.95 3.40 7.94
N ILE A 88 -7.45 2.79 9.02
CA ILE A 88 -6.62 2.38 10.17
C ILE A 88 -5.56 1.36 9.76
N THR A 89 -5.94 0.37 8.94
CA THR A 89 -5.01 -0.65 8.44
C THR A 89 -3.93 -0.04 7.57
N VAL A 90 -4.29 0.86 6.64
CA VAL A 90 -3.34 1.55 5.77
C VAL A 90 -2.38 2.41 6.58
N ILE A 91 -2.86 3.16 7.57
CA ILE A 91 -2.03 3.97 8.46
C ILE A 91 -1.05 3.06 9.24
N SER A 92 -1.55 1.99 9.84
CA SER A 92 -0.74 1.05 10.62
C SER A 92 0.36 0.42 9.78
N PHE A 93 0.02 -0.06 8.58
CA PHE A 93 0.98 -0.63 7.65
C PHE A 93 2.02 0.39 7.19
N SER A 94 1.59 1.64 6.94
CA SER A 94 2.51 2.73 6.55
C SER A 94 3.51 3.04 7.66
N ILE A 95 3.09 3.06 8.93
CA ILE A 95 3.99 3.28 10.07
C ILE A 95 5.03 2.16 10.16
N ILE A 96 4.60 0.90 10.02
CA ILE A 96 5.50 -0.26 10.04
C ILE A 96 6.51 -0.16 8.89
N LEU A 97 6.05 0.19 7.68
CA LEU A 97 6.92 0.33 6.51
C LEU A 97 7.95 1.44 6.70
N VAL A 98 7.55 2.62 7.18
CA VAL A 98 8.46 3.73 7.47
C VAL A 98 9.48 3.33 8.54
N GLY A 99 9.03 2.67 9.61
CA GLY A 99 9.92 2.14 10.65
C GLY A 99 10.93 1.15 10.09
N TYR A 100 10.49 0.21 9.25
CA TYR A 100 11.36 -0.77 8.59
C TYR A 100 12.41 -0.09 7.71
N VAL A 101 12.01 0.84 6.84
CA VAL A 101 12.92 1.57 5.96
C VAL A 101 13.93 2.39 6.77
N GLY A 102 13.46 3.10 7.80
CA GLY A 102 14.31 3.91 8.68
C GLY A 102 15.35 3.07 9.43
N LEU A 103 14.97 1.90 9.92
CA LEU A 103 15.86 1.04 10.71
C LEU A 103 16.85 0.26 9.85
N PHE A 104 16.43 -0.28 8.70
CA PHE A 104 17.23 -1.25 7.94
C PHE A 104 17.88 -0.72 6.66
N ASN A 105 17.37 0.39 6.10
CA ASN A 105 17.85 0.91 4.80
C ASN A 105 18.44 2.32 4.90
N TRP A 106 18.12 3.08 5.95
CA TRP A 106 18.61 4.44 6.07
C TRP A 106 20.04 4.48 6.66
N ASN A 107 21.03 4.68 5.79
CA ASN A 107 22.45 4.68 6.16
C ASN A 107 22.90 6.00 6.81
N ILE A 108 22.68 6.13 8.13
CA ILE A 108 22.97 7.35 8.91
C ILE A 108 23.97 7.15 10.05
N VAL A 109 24.22 5.91 10.46
CA VAL A 109 25.12 5.62 11.59
C VAL A 109 26.55 5.49 11.07
N SER A 110 27.46 6.32 11.61
CA SER A 110 28.89 6.21 11.29
C SER A 110 29.49 4.95 11.88
N VAL A 111 30.34 4.27 11.11
CA VAL A 111 31.16 3.17 11.65
C VAL A 111 32.27 3.78 12.50
N PRO A 112 32.41 3.38 13.79
CA PRO A 112 33.51 3.82 14.64
C PRO A 112 34.87 3.35 14.11
N THR A 113 35.91 4.16 14.24
CA THR A 113 37.23 3.84 13.64
C THR A 113 37.90 2.62 14.24
N ASN A 114 37.63 2.29 15.50
CA ASN A 114 38.17 1.08 16.14
C ASN A 114 37.65 -0.23 15.50
N MET A 115 36.58 -0.16 14.70
CA MET A 115 36.04 -1.27 13.92
C MET A 115 36.57 -1.30 12.49
N VAL A 116 37.49 -0.40 12.14
CA VAL A 116 38.00 -0.22 10.78
C VAL A 116 39.51 -0.42 10.77
N GLU A 117 39.98 -1.16 9.77
CA GLU A 117 41.39 -1.23 9.39
C GLU A 117 41.60 -0.43 8.12
N VAL A 118 42.66 0.39 8.11
CA VAL A 118 43.20 0.98 6.89
C VAL A 118 44.60 0.41 6.69
N SER A 119 44.85 -0.17 5.53
CA SER A 119 46.14 -0.77 5.16
C SER A 119 46.54 -0.38 3.73
N ASP A 120 47.74 -0.77 3.32
CA ASP A 120 48.25 -0.66 1.95
C ASP A 120 48.14 0.73 1.32
N ILE A 121 48.29 1.76 2.15
CA ILE A 121 48.28 3.15 1.69
C ILE A 121 49.51 3.38 0.83
N SER A 122 49.29 3.74 -0.43
CA SER A 122 50.35 3.93 -1.42
C SER A 122 49.97 4.97 -2.47
N GLU A 123 50.97 5.51 -3.14
CA GLU A 123 50.78 6.46 -4.24
C GLU A 123 50.90 5.73 -5.59
N LEU A 124 49.88 5.85 -6.42
CA LEU A 124 49.84 5.33 -7.79
C LEU A 124 50.72 6.17 -8.74
N LYS A 125 51.08 5.62 -9.90
CA LYS A 125 51.91 6.31 -10.91
C LYS A 125 51.33 7.65 -11.39
N ASP A 126 50.02 7.80 -11.40
CA ASP A 126 49.31 9.01 -11.81
C ASP A 126 49.12 10.04 -10.67
N GLY A 127 49.59 9.71 -9.45
CA GLY A 127 49.50 10.57 -8.26
C GLY A 127 48.22 10.41 -7.45
N ARG A 128 47.32 9.47 -7.80
CA ARG A 128 46.19 9.09 -6.94
C ARG A 128 46.68 8.30 -5.73
N ILE A 129 45.96 8.41 -4.61
CA ILE A 129 46.29 7.69 -3.38
C ILE A 129 45.45 6.43 -3.29
N ALA A 130 46.07 5.26 -3.38
CA ALA A 130 45.41 3.98 -3.16
C ALA A 130 45.44 3.60 -1.68
N TYR A 131 44.38 2.95 -1.20
CA TYR A 131 44.28 2.46 0.17
C TYR A 131 43.31 1.28 0.24
N HIS A 132 43.49 0.42 1.25
CA HIS A 132 42.61 -0.69 1.54
C HIS A 132 41.81 -0.43 2.81
N ILE A 133 40.50 -0.68 2.79
CA ILE A 133 39.60 -0.55 3.93
C ILE A 133 39.00 -1.91 4.26
N LYS A 134 39.09 -2.31 5.53
CA LYS A 134 38.43 -3.50 6.07
C LYS A 134 37.65 -3.23 7.34
N ILE A 135 36.38 -3.59 7.36
CA ILE A 135 35.49 -3.52 8.52
C ILE A 135 35.58 -4.83 9.31
N LYS A 136 35.95 -4.74 10.60
CA LYS A 136 36.27 -5.90 11.44
C LYS A 136 35.07 -6.54 12.13
N ASP A 137 33.94 -5.84 12.19
CA ASP A 137 32.80 -6.25 13.01
C ASP A 137 31.81 -7.20 12.31
N GLY A 138 32.15 -7.68 11.11
CA GLY A 138 31.38 -8.68 10.36
C GLY A 138 30.12 -8.16 9.67
N TYR A 139 29.83 -6.86 9.77
CA TYR A 139 28.65 -6.25 9.17
C TYR A 139 28.96 -5.54 7.86
N ALA A 140 27.95 -5.45 7.00
CA ALA A 140 28.05 -4.75 5.73
C ALA A 140 28.26 -3.24 5.91
N LEU A 141 28.96 -2.65 4.94
CA LEU A 141 29.00 -1.20 4.72
C LEU A 141 28.20 -0.87 3.47
N ASN A 142 27.30 0.10 3.57
CA ASN A 142 26.32 0.39 2.52
C ASN A 142 26.55 1.73 1.83
N ARG A 143 27.25 2.68 2.48
CA ARG A 143 27.48 4.01 1.95
C ARG A 143 28.77 4.61 2.51
N ILE A 144 29.52 5.31 1.67
CA ILE A 144 30.55 6.25 2.11
C ILE A 144 30.03 7.66 1.78
N LYS A 145 30.03 8.55 2.78
CA LYS A 145 29.66 9.97 2.60
C LYS A 145 30.93 10.80 2.61
N PHE A 146 31.09 11.68 1.64
CA PHE A 146 32.21 12.61 1.58
C PHE A 146 31.83 13.95 2.22
N ASN A 147 32.77 14.54 2.96
CA ASN A 147 32.61 15.85 3.57
C ASN A 147 33.98 16.54 3.67
N MET A 148 34.03 17.85 3.49
CA MET A 148 35.24 18.63 3.68
C MET A 148 34.99 19.76 4.67
N ASP A 149 35.89 19.95 5.62
CA ASP A 149 35.82 21.08 6.53
C ASP A 149 36.43 22.35 5.93
N LYS A 150 36.29 23.47 6.63
CA LYS A 150 36.82 24.77 6.19
C LYS A 150 38.36 24.84 6.17
N ASN A 151 39.03 23.87 6.78
CA ASN A 151 40.48 23.83 6.86
C ASN A 151 41.11 23.05 5.70
N GLY A 152 40.29 22.40 4.87
CA GLY A 152 40.74 21.51 3.79
C GLY A 152 40.96 20.07 4.24
N ASN A 153 40.40 19.66 5.40
CA ASN A 153 40.38 18.26 5.80
C ASN A 153 39.20 17.56 5.14
N PHE A 154 39.49 16.54 4.33
CA PHE A 154 38.51 15.72 3.64
C PHE A 154 38.23 14.44 4.43
N TYR A 155 36.95 14.10 4.60
CA TYR A 155 36.47 12.99 5.40
C TYR A 155 35.69 11.99 4.55
N LEU A 156 36.16 10.76 4.52
CA LEU A 156 35.46 9.59 4.02
C LEU A 156 34.67 9.00 5.20
N MET A 157 33.35 9.21 5.24
CA MET A 157 32.51 8.77 6.36
C MET A 157 31.78 7.47 6.02
N PRO A 158 32.23 6.30 6.50
CA PRO A 158 31.50 5.05 6.32
C PRO A 158 30.20 5.08 7.13
N LEU A 159 29.06 4.97 6.45
CA LEU A 159 27.71 4.99 7.03
C LEU A 159 26.98 3.67 6.76
N ARG A 160 26.23 3.21 7.76
CA ARG A 160 25.41 2.00 7.71
C ARG A 160 24.05 2.23 8.40
N PRO A 161 23.07 1.33 8.22
CA PRO A 161 21.75 1.48 8.86
C PRO A 161 21.82 1.22 10.37
N ILE A 162 20.77 1.60 11.09
CA ILE A 162 20.68 1.41 12.55
C ILE A 162 20.73 -0.08 12.89
N ILE A 163 19.90 -0.88 12.22
CA ILE A 163 19.95 -2.33 12.33
C ILE A 163 20.87 -2.85 11.22
N LYS A 164 22.01 -3.39 11.67
CA LYS A 164 23.08 -3.87 10.81
C LYS A 164 22.65 -5.14 10.07
N LYS A 165 23.21 -5.34 8.88
CA LYS A 165 23.12 -6.59 8.12
C LYS A 165 24.49 -7.21 8.05
N ASP A 166 24.55 -8.54 8.07
CA ASP A 166 25.81 -9.25 7.93
C ASP A 166 26.46 -8.94 6.57
N ALA A 167 27.80 -8.88 6.56
CA ALA A 167 28.53 -8.71 5.33
C ALA A 167 28.32 -9.93 4.42
N GLN A 168 27.79 -9.71 3.21
CA GLN A 168 27.75 -10.76 2.19
C GLN A 168 29.12 -10.84 1.50
N SER A 169 29.80 -11.97 1.64
CA SER A 169 31.09 -12.24 0.99
C SER A 169 30.90 -12.55 -0.51
N PRO A 170 31.82 -12.15 -1.41
CA PRO A 170 33.04 -11.37 -1.20
C PRO A 170 32.91 -9.88 -1.60
N ASN A 171 31.79 -9.48 -2.21
CA ASN A 171 31.65 -8.19 -2.87
C ASN A 171 30.84 -7.22 -2.00
N GLY A 172 31.50 -6.19 -1.47
CA GLY A 172 30.86 -5.11 -0.72
C GLY A 172 31.87 -4.11 -0.18
N LEU A 173 31.40 -2.94 0.25
CA LEU A 173 32.27 -1.85 0.74
C LEU A 173 32.96 -2.18 2.08
N ALA A 174 32.70 -3.35 2.66
CA ALA A 174 33.24 -3.75 3.95
C ALA A 174 34.69 -4.27 3.87
N ASN A 175 35.18 -4.64 2.68
CA ASN A 175 36.56 -5.07 2.45
C ASN A 175 36.93 -4.74 1.00
N MET A 176 37.53 -3.57 0.76
CA MET A 176 37.83 -3.12 -0.61
C MET A 176 39.11 -2.30 -0.69
N TYR A 177 39.73 -2.36 -1.87
CA TYR A 177 40.69 -1.36 -2.33
C TYR A 177 39.93 -0.22 -3.00
N ASP A 178 40.31 1.01 -2.69
CA ASP A 178 39.78 2.22 -3.30
C ASP A 178 40.92 3.23 -3.50
N PHE A 179 40.67 4.28 -4.28
CA PHE A 179 41.62 5.36 -4.50
C PHE A 179 41.02 6.73 -4.20
N PHE A 180 41.89 7.71 -3.97
CA PHE A 180 41.52 9.11 -3.81
C PHE A 180 42.26 9.96 -4.82
N ASP A 181 41.51 10.52 -5.77
CA ASP A 181 42.02 11.53 -6.70
C ASP A 181 41.89 12.93 -6.07
N ILE A 182 42.99 13.45 -5.55
CA ILE A 182 43.04 14.78 -4.95
C ILE A 182 42.57 15.84 -5.95
N LYS A 183 43.11 15.84 -7.17
CA LYS A 183 42.85 16.90 -8.16
C LYS A 183 41.39 16.89 -8.59
N GLY A 184 40.85 15.70 -8.87
CA GLY A 184 39.43 15.54 -9.19
C GLY A 184 38.51 16.02 -8.06
N GLN A 185 38.87 15.76 -6.80
CA GLN A 185 38.05 16.20 -5.66
C GLN A 185 38.16 17.70 -5.39
N GLU A 186 39.33 18.31 -5.55
CA GLU A 186 39.50 19.77 -5.46
C GLU A 186 38.67 20.48 -6.54
N MET A 187 38.64 19.96 -7.77
CA MET A 187 37.78 20.48 -8.84
C MET A 187 36.29 20.43 -8.48
N ASN A 188 35.85 19.36 -7.82
CA ASN A 188 34.46 19.21 -7.35
C ASN A 188 34.12 20.14 -6.16
N GLN A 189 35.11 20.70 -5.48
CA GLN A 189 34.98 21.58 -4.31
C GLN A 189 35.30 23.04 -4.65
N ASP A 190 34.92 23.49 -5.85
CA ASP A 190 35.18 24.84 -6.36
C ASP A 190 36.67 25.25 -6.33
N GLY A 191 37.58 24.29 -6.45
CA GLY A 191 39.03 24.51 -6.42
C GLY A 191 39.60 24.66 -5.00
N SER A 192 38.83 24.36 -3.96
CA SER A 192 39.31 24.37 -2.58
C SER A 192 40.38 23.31 -2.36
N GLU A 193 41.53 23.72 -1.82
CA GLU A 193 42.68 22.84 -1.57
C GLU A 193 42.39 21.78 -0.51
N ILE A 194 42.70 20.52 -0.82
CA ILE A 194 42.65 19.41 0.13
C ILE A 194 44.02 19.25 0.80
N LYS A 195 44.05 19.40 2.12
CA LYS A 195 45.27 19.34 2.93
C LYS A 195 45.49 18.00 3.60
N ALA A 196 44.40 17.26 3.86
CA ALA A 196 44.45 15.95 4.48
C ALA A 196 43.21 15.13 4.13
N LEU A 197 43.40 13.81 4.08
CA LEU A 197 42.38 12.80 3.85
C LEU A 197 42.25 11.92 5.09
N TYR A 198 41.03 11.81 5.61
CA TYR A 198 40.69 11.02 6.79
C TYR A 198 39.58 10.03 6.49
N LEU A 199 39.64 8.85 7.13
CA LEU A 199 38.52 7.92 7.22
C LEU A 199 37.83 8.09 8.58
N GLY A 200 36.51 8.27 8.58
CA GLY A 200 35.71 8.48 9.78
C GLY A 200 35.15 9.90 9.90
N THR A 201 34.75 10.26 11.12
CA THR A 201 34.13 11.56 11.42
C THR A 201 35.18 12.58 11.88
N PRO A 202 34.87 13.89 11.91
CA PRO A 202 35.80 14.89 12.46
C PRO A 202 36.23 14.66 13.91
N LYS A 203 35.47 13.89 14.71
CA LYS A 203 35.79 13.58 16.12
C LYS A 203 36.42 12.21 16.33
N ASP A 204 36.27 11.30 15.37
CA ASP A 204 36.73 9.91 15.42
C ASP A 204 37.18 9.53 14.00
N ASN A 205 38.48 9.63 13.74
CA ASN A 205 39.05 9.42 12.40
C ASN A 205 40.43 8.74 12.42
N ILE A 206 40.79 8.18 11.26
CA ILE A 206 42.10 7.65 10.90
C ILE A 206 42.65 8.50 9.77
N LEU A 207 43.90 8.97 9.90
CA LEU A 207 44.60 9.69 8.85
C LEU A 207 45.03 8.72 7.74
N ILE A 208 44.59 8.97 6.51
CA ILE A 208 45.05 8.22 5.32
C ILE A 208 46.21 8.97 4.66
N TRP A 209 46.05 10.27 4.45
CA TRP A 209 47.06 11.08 3.77
C TRP A 209 47.04 12.52 4.28
N LYS A 210 48.20 13.18 4.22
CA LYS A 210 48.33 14.62 4.46
C LYS A 210 49.30 15.21 3.45
N LYS A 211 49.07 16.46 3.03
CA LYS A 211 50.00 17.19 2.16
C LYS A 211 51.41 17.19 2.75
N GLY A 212 52.38 16.74 1.94
CA GLY A 212 53.78 16.58 2.34
C GLY A 212 54.12 15.27 3.06
N MET A 213 53.16 14.35 3.21
CA MET A 213 53.41 12.98 3.65
C MET A 213 54.06 12.18 2.51
N ASP A 214 55.18 11.53 2.80
CA ASP A 214 55.83 10.59 1.88
C ASP A 214 55.10 9.24 1.95
N LEU A 215 54.56 8.80 0.83
CA LEU A 215 53.86 7.51 0.71
C LEU A 215 54.71 6.53 -0.10
N PRO A 216 54.69 5.23 0.25
CA PRO A 216 55.32 4.24 -0.60
C PRO A 216 54.64 4.20 -1.97
N LYS A 217 55.40 3.91 -3.03
CA LYS A 217 54.84 3.71 -4.36
C LYS A 217 54.04 2.42 -4.40
N ALA A 218 52.91 2.44 -5.10
CA ALA A 218 52.05 1.28 -5.26
C ALA A 218 52.79 0.16 -6.02
N GLY A 219 52.57 -1.08 -5.59
CA GLY A 219 53.07 -2.26 -6.28
C GLY A 219 52.30 -2.52 -7.58
N GLU A 220 52.86 -3.33 -8.48
CA GLU A 220 52.24 -3.62 -9.78
C GLU A 220 50.82 -4.22 -9.67
N GLU A 221 50.53 -4.98 -8.61
CA GLU A 221 49.19 -5.55 -8.42
C GLU A 221 48.14 -4.47 -8.14
N ILE A 222 48.45 -3.51 -7.25
CA ILE A 222 47.56 -2.39 -6.92
C ILE A 222 47.38 -1.49 -8.14
N GLU A 223 48.45 -1.21 -8.89
CA GLU A 223 48.37 -0.44 -10.14
C GLU A 223 47.43 -1.14 -11.15
N LYS A 224 47.59 -2.44 -11.36
CA LYS A 224 46.72 -3.22 -12.26
C LYS A 224 45.25 -3.25 -11.82
N MET A 225 44.96 -3.16 -10.51
CA MET A 225 43.58 -3.08 -10.02
C MET A 225 42.86 -1.81 -10.50
N PHE A 226 43.59 -0.70 -10.66
CA PHE A 226 43.03 0.61 -10.98
C PHE A 226 43.34 1.12 -12.41
N ASP A 227 44.18 0.40 -13.16
CA ASP A 227 44.44 0.64 -14.60
C ASP A 227 43.35 0.05 -15.52
N LEU A 228 42.43 -0.76 -14.97
CA LEU A 228 41.39 -1.48 -15.73
C LEU A 228 40.05 -0.72 -15.86
N GLU A 229 39.97 0.53 -15.37
CA GLU A 229 38.81 1.43 -15.52
C GLU A 229 39.00 2.46 -16.65
#